data_AF-A0A938PTH5-F1
#
_entry.id   AF-A0A938PTH5-F1
#
_cell.length_a   1.000
_cell.length_b   1.000
_cell.length_c   1.000
_cell.angle_alpha   90.00
_cell.angle_beta   90.00
_cell.angle_gamma   90.00
#
_symmetry.space_group_name_H-M   'P 1'
#
loop_
_entity.id
_entity.type
_entity.pdbx_description
1 polymer ?
#
loop_
_entity_poly.entity_id
_entity_poly.type
_entity_poly.pdbx_seq_one_letter_code
_entity_poly.pdbx_strand_id
1 'polypeptide(L)' 'MITLFIGGVKSGKSRLAEAYILAHSAQKPVYLATAECIDEEMAERINDHQQRRRERFLMSISIENFPPVSVEKFPQG' A
#
# COMPACT_ATOMS: atom_id res chain seq x y z
N MET A 1 0.50 14.09 8.41
CA MET A 1 0.82 14.77 7.14
C MET A 1 0.38 13.87 6.00
N ILE A 2 -0.21 14.42 4.94
CA ILE A 2 -0.61 13.68 3.74
C ILE A 2 0.41 13.99 2.63
N THR A 3 0.89 12.96 1.93
CA THR A 3 1.85 13.10 0.83
C THR A 3 1.31 12.44 -0.42
N LEU A 4 1.26 13.18 -1.53
CA LEU A 4 0.73 12.71 -2.80
C LEU A 4 1.87 12.51 -3.81
N PHE A 5 1.95 11.30 -4.40
CA PHE A 5 2.91 10.96 -5.44
C PHE A 5 2.18 10.76 -6.78
N ILE A 6 2.38 11.68 -7.72
CA ILE A 6 1.77 11.62 -9.06
C ILE A 6 2.82 11.49 -10.16
N GLY A 7 2.40 11.00 -11.32
CA GLY A 7 3.26 10.85 -12.49
C GLY A 7 2.72 9.82 -13.49
N GLY A 8 3.32 9.78 -14.67
CA GLY A 8 2.92 8.91 -15.78
C GLY A 8 2.97 7.41 -15.50
N VAL A 9 2.58 6.61 -16.49
CA VAL A 9 2.67 5.15 -16.42
C VAL A 9 4.12 4.72 -16.27
N LYS A 10 4.40 3.74 -15.39
CA LYS A 10 5.76 3.22 -15.09
C LYS A 10 6.78 4.27 -14.61
N SER A 11 6.34 5.45 -14.13
CA SER A 11 7.23 6.50 -13.61
C SER A 11 7.90 6.21 -12.26
N GLY A 12 7.59 5.07 -11.62
CA GLY A 12 8.16 4.71 -10.32
C GLY A 12 7.46 5.33 -9.10
N LYS A 13 6.33 6.03 -9.27
CA LYS A 13 5.58 6.68 -8.16
C LYS A 13 5.32 5.78 -6.95
N SER A 14 4.87 4.53 -7.17
CA SER A 14 4.62 3.59 -6.07
C SER A 14 5.91 3.23 -5.32
N ARG A 15 7.03 3.07 -6.04
CA ARG A 15 8.33 2.78 -5.42
C ARG A 15 8.83 3.95 -4.56
N LEU A 16 8.62 5.19 -5.03
CA LEU A 16 8.97 6.38 -4.24
C LEU A 16 8.11 6.53 -3.00
N ALA A 17 6.79 6.31 -3.13
CA ALA A 17 5.87 6.31 -1.99
C ALA A 17 6.24 5.24 -0.94
N GLU A 18 6.56 4.01 -1.39
CA GLU A 18 7.04 2.93 -0.54
C GLU A 18 8.34 3.31 0.19
N ALA A 19 9.34 3.84 -0.51
CA ALA A 19 10.60 4.25 0.10
C ALA A 19 10.40 5.38 1.12
N TYR A 20 9.56 6.36 0.79
CA TYR A 20 9.23 7.47 1.68
C TYR A 20 8.60 6.97 2.98
N ILE A 21 7.53 6.16 2.89
CA ILE A 21 6.84 5.72 4.11
C ILE A 21 7.71 4.78 4.95
N LEU A 22 8.52 3.91 4.33
CA LEU A 22 9.43 3.02 5.05
C LEU A 22 10.54 3.78 5.79
N ALA A 23 11.01 4.91 5.25
CA ALA A 23 12.01 5.74 5.92
C ALA A 23 11.45 6.58 7.08
N HIS A 24 10.13 6.82 7.10
CA HIS A 24 9.49 7.74 8.06
C HIS A 24 8.52 7.05 9.03
N SER A 25 8.32 5.74 8.93
CA SER A 25 7.43 4.98 9.82
C SER A 25 8.23 4.24 10.88
N ALA A 26 7.86 4.41 12.14
CA ALA A 26 8.41 3.62 13.25
C ALA A 26 7.82 2.20 13.31
N GLN A 27 6.64 2.00 12.72
CA GLN A 27 5.92 0.73 12.67
C GLN A 27 5.79 0.24 11.23
N LYS A 28 5.42 -1.03 11.06
CA LYS A 28 5.20 -1.64 9.74
C LYS A 28 3.99 -0.98 9.06
N PRO A 29 4.18 -0.25 7.94
CA PRO A 29 3.10 0.49 7.30
C PRO A 29 2.07 -0.41 6.59
N VAL A 30 0.87 0.13 6.44
CA VAL A 30 -0.24 -0.49 5.71
C VAL A 30 -0.16 -0.13 4.22
N TYR A 31 -0.24 -1.14 3.35
CA TYR A 31 -0.39 -0.99 1.91
C TYR A 31 -1.82 -1.36 1.50
N LEU A 32 -2.58 -0.36 1.08
CA LEU A 32 -3.93 -0.53 0.53
C LEU A 32 -3.89 -0.40 -0.99
N ALA A 33 -4.13 -1.50 -1.70
CA ALA A 33 -4.39 -1.46 -3.13
C ALA A 33 -5.90 -1.27 -3.35
N THR A 34 -6.30 -0.43 -4.30
CA THR A 34 -7.71 -0.18 -4.64
C THR A 34 -8.09 -0.70 -6.03
N ALA A 35 -7.15 -1.31 -6.74
CA ALA A 35 -7.40 -1.87 -8.05
C ALA A 35 -8.04 -3.26 -7.91
N GLU A 36 -9.18 -3.45 -8.58
CA GLU A 36 -9.83 -4.76 -8.68
C GLU A 36 -9.06 -5.63 -9.67
N CYS A 37 -8.88 -6.91 -9.31
CA CYS A 37 -8.25 -7.88 -10.19
C CYS A 37 -9.26 -8.32 -11.25
N ILE A 38 -9.09 -7.84 -12.48
CA ILE A 38 -10.05 -8.06 -13.57
C ILE A 38 -9.62 -9.18 -14.55
N ASP A 39 -8.38 -9.65 -14.46
CA ASP A 39 -7.82 -10.70 -15.32
C ASP A 39 -6.71 -11.51 -14.60
N GLU A 40 -6.30 -12.63 -15.22
CA GLU A 40 -5.29 -13.55 -14.66
C GLU A 40 -3.88 -12.97 -14.68
N GLU A 41 -3.50 -12.18 -15.70
CA GLU A 41 -2.18 -11.54 -15.76
C GLU A 41 -2.01 -10.55 -14.58
N MET A 42 -3.07 -9.78 -14.29
CA MET A 42 -3.13 -8.87 -13.16
C MET A 42 -3.06 -9.65 -11.85
N ALA A 43 -3.71 -10.81 -11.75
CA ALA A 43 -3.64 -11.67 -10.56
C ALA A 43 -2.20 -12.12 -10.27
N GLU A 44 -1.48 -12.60 -11.28
CA GLU A 44 -0.08 -12.99 -11.16
C GLU A 44 0.80 -11.81 -10.73
N ARG A 45 0.63 -10.66 -11.39
CA ARG A 45 1.38 -9.44 -11.05
C ARG A 45 1.05 -8.93 -9.65
N ILE A 46 -0.19 -9.04 -9.21
CA ILE A 46 -0.58 -8.74 -7.84
C ILE A 46 0.14 -9.69 -6.89
N ASN A 47 0.11 -11.00 -7.14
CA ASN A 47 0.77 -11.99 -6.29
C ASN A 47 2.27 -11.71 -6.14
N ASP A 48 2.98 -11.40 -7.23
CA ASP A 48 4.39 -11.02 -7.20
C ASP A 48 4.63 -9.76 -6.36
N HIS A 49 3.79 -8.74 -6.53
CA HIS A 49 3.86 -7.55 -5.70
C HIS A 49 3.58 -7.84 -4.23
N GLN A 50 2.62 -8.72 -3.92
CA GLN A 50 2.34 -9.12 -2.55
C GLN A 50 3.56 -9.81 -1.94
N GLN A 51 4.15 -10.80 -2.62
CA GLN A 51 5.33 -11.51 -2.14
C GLN A 51 6.48 -10.55 -1.85
N ARG A 52 6.77 -9.61 -2.78
CA ARG A 52 7.85 -8.63 -2.59
C ARG A 52 7.60 -7.66 -1.43
N ARG A 53 6.33 -7.33 -1.14
CA ARG A 53 5.95 -6.29 -0.18
C ARG A 53 5.58 -6.84 1.20
N ARG A 54 5.19 -8.11 1.32
CA ARG A 54 4.72 -8.74 2.58
C ARG A 54 5.69 -8.63 3.75
N GLU A 55 7.00 -8.62 3.48
CA GLU A 55 8.00 -8.41 4.53
C GLU A 55 7.94 -7.00 5.11
N ARG A 56 7.68 -6.00 4.26
CA ARG A 56 7.78 -4.57 4.58
C ARG A 56 6.44 -3.91 4.92
N PHE A 57 5.33 -4.49 4.47
CA PHE A 57 4.00 -3.91 4.60
C PHE A 57 2.97 -4.93 5.11
N LEU A 58 1.97 -4.43 5.83
CA LEU A 58 0.71 -5.15 6.02
C LEU A 58 -0.14 -4.90 4.77
N MET A 59 -0.57 -5.95 4.08
CA MET A 59 -1.12 -5.86 2.71
C MET A 59 -2.61 -6.19 2.71
N SER A 60 -3.43 -5.39 2.01
CA SER A 60 -4.79 -5.78 1.59
C SER A 60 -5.17 -5.17 0.25
N ILE A 61 -6.02 -5.89 -0.48
CA ILE A 61 -6.62 -5.47 -1.76
C ILE A 61 -8.04 -4.89 -1.54
N SER A 62 -8.68 -5.21 -0.42
CA SER A 62 -10.00 -4.67 -0.07
C SER A 62 -9.95 -4.08 1.34
N ILE A 63 -10.67 -2.97 1.54
CA ILE A 63 -10.79 -2.34 2.86
C ILE A 63 -11.44 -3.32 3.85
N GLU A 64 -12.35 -4.18 3.38
CA GLU A 64 -13.06 -5.18 4.19
C GLU A 64 -12.17 -6.33 4.70
N ASN A 65 -11.03 -6.59 4.05
CA ASN A 65 -10.13 -7.69 4.40
C ASN A 65 -8.94 -7.25 5.25
N PHE A 66 -8.93 -6.02 5.75
CA PHE A 66 -7.89 -5.57 6.67
C PHE A 66 -8.15 -6.12 8.07
N PRO A 67 -7.15 -6.67 8.79
CA PRO A 67 -7.29 -6.89 10.22
C PRO A 67 -7.71 -5.58 10.89
N PRO A 68 -8.50 -5.61 11.98
CA PRO A 68 -8.91 -4.39 12.66
C PRO A 68 -7.66 -3.62 13.08
N VAL A 69 -7.34 -2.57 12.33
CA VAL A 69 -6.31 -1.63 12.70
C VAL A 69 -6.95 -0.74 13.75
N SER A 70 -6.34 -0.64 14.93
CA SER A 70 -6.69 0.41 15.87
C SER A 70 -6.42 1.73 15.17
N VAL A 71 -7.46 2.30 14.55
CA VAL A 71 -7.44 3.68 14.12
C VAL A 71 -7.42 4.47 15.42
N GLU A 72 -6.23 4.72 15.97
CA GLU A 72 -6.09 5.76 16.99
C GLU A 72 -6.78 6.97 16.40
N LYS A 73 -7.88 7.36 17.06
CA LYS A 73 -8.77 8.42 16.58
C LYS A 73 -7.87 9.56 16.12
N PHE A 74 -7.95 9.92 14.83
CA PHE A 74 -7.28 11.09 14.31
C PHE A 74 -7.54 12.22 15.32
N PRO A 75 -6.49 12.91 15.83
CA PRO A 75 -6.71 14.05 16.69
C PRO A 75 -7.60 15.02 15.92
N GLN A 76 -8.82 15.18 16.41
CA GLN A 76 -9.76 16.16 15.91
C GLN A 76 -9.14 17.51 16.28
N GLY A 77 -8.50 18.15 15.31
CA GLY A 77 -8.11 19.55 15.38
C GLY A 77 -9.28 20.44 15.05
#